data_AF-A0A1T5CVT4-F1
#
_entry.id   AF-A0A1T5CVT4-F1
#
_cell.length_a   1.000
_cell.length_b   1.000
_cell.length_c   1.000
_cell.angle_alpha   90.00
_cell.angle_beta   90.00
_cell.angle_gamma   90.00
#
_symmetry.space_group_name_H-M   'P 1'
#
loop_
_entity.id
_entity.type
_entity.pdbx_description
1 polymer ?
#
loop_
_entity_poly.entity_id
_entity_poly.type
_entity_poly.pdbx_seq_one_letter_code
_entity_poly.pdbx_strand_id
1 'polypeptide(L)'
;MSCPNGHYICDSCHGEDTFDLIYDMSICSEGINPFVIANEIIDKTKLPMLGCEHAWVAAGALIAAIRNEKTIRITDEDIKEALNRTKKQAIGAYCGLTGICGIAPAIGSVYSVILGAACPKDTETSKTMFVVSKVIEDISKQAGPCCCKNFVYTALETACRYSQEYLGGTLDTSYNYTCMDSHRHPHGCRKEKCRYYNI
;
A
#
# COMPACT_ATOMS: atom_id res chain seq x y z
N MET A 1 -1.84 -0.84 -26.24
CA MET A 1 -1.28 0.51 -26.47
C MET A 1 0.20 0.33 -26.75
N SER A 2 0.72 0.98 -27.79
CA SER A 2 2.13 0.88 -28.20
C SER A 2 2.85 2.18 -27.85
N CYS A 3 4.14 2.12 -27.48
CA CYS A 3 4.92 3.34 -27.23
C CYS A 3 5.19 4.10 -28.54
N PRO A 4 5.75 5.34 -28.49
CA PRO A 4 6.04 6.13 -29.69
C PRO A 4 6.93 5.43 -30.73
N ASN A 5 7.69 4.40 -30.30
CA ASN A 5 8.54 3.57 -31.16
C ASN A 5 7.85 2.27 -31.64
N GLY A 6 6.55 2.10 -31.42
CA GLY A 6 5.75 0.99 -31.98
C GLY A 6 5.89 -0.35 -31.26
N HIS A 7 6.58 -0.42 -30.12
CA HIS A 7 6.70 -1.65 -29.34
C HIS A 7 5.37 -2.03 -28.66
N TYR A 8 5.10 -3.33 -28.56
CA TYR A 8 4.16 -3.85 -27.57
C TYR A 8 4.73 -3.53 -26.18
N ILE A 9 4.04 -2.68 -25.42
CA ILE A 9 4.49 -2.28 -24.08
C ILE A 9 4.40 -3.52 -23.18
N CYS A 10 5.54 -4.11 -22.83
CA CYS A 10 5.62 -5.15 -21.81
C CYS A 10 5.33 -4.58 -20.43
N ASP A 11 4.92 -5.42 -19.48
CA ASP A 11 4.61 -5.02 -18.10
C ASP A 11 5.77 -4.29 -17.41
N SER A 12 7.02 -4.52 -17.84
CA SER A 12 8.19 -3.78 -17.35
C SER A 12 8.16 -2.30 -17.74
N CYS A 13 7.78 -1.95 -18.97
CA CYS A 13 7.68 -0.55 -19.40
C CYS A 13 6.37 0.13 -18.97
N HIS A 14 5.30 -0.62 -18.71
CA HIS A 14 4.02 -0.04 -18.25
C HIS A 14 4.08 0.41 -16.77
N GLY A 15 4.97 -0.19 -15.97
CA GLY A 15 5.07 0.04 -14.52
C GLY A 15 6.32 0.76 -14.04
N GLU A 16 7.38 0.92 -14.86
CA GLU A 16 8.61 1.61 -14.45
C GLU A 16 8.37 3.09 -14.14
N ASP A 17 7.75 3.84 -15.07
CA ASP A 17 7.42 5.26 -14.86
C ASP A 17 6.51 5.47 -13.63
N THR A 18 5.57 4.55 -13.40
CA THR A 18 4.64 4.63 -12.26
C THR A 18 5.33 4.29 -10.95
N PHE A 19 6.22 3.30 -10.95
CA PHE A 19 6.97 2.90 -9.77
C PHE A 19 7.91 4.01 -9.31
N ASP A 20 8.67 4.60 -10.23
CA ASP A 20 9.60 5.69 -9.92
C ASP A 20 8.84 6.93 -9.43
N LEU A 21 7.71 7.27 -10.05
CA LEU A 21 6.85 8.35 -9.56
C LEU A 21 6.32 8.09 -8.15
N ILE A 22 5.87 6.87 -7.84
CA ILE A 22 5.40 6.53 -6.48
C ILE A 22 6.56 6.59 -5.47
N TYR A 23 7.74 6.13 -5.86
CA TYR A 23 8.94 6.23 -5.03
C TYR A 23 9.29 7.69 -4.73
N ASP A 24 9.40 8.53 -5.77
CA ASP A 24 9.71 9.96 -5.65
C ASP A 24 8.70 10.69 -4.76
N MET A 25 7.40 10.43 -4.98
CA MET A 25 6.35 10.99 -4.13
C MET A 25 6.44 10.50 -2.69
N SER A 26 6.83 9.25 -2.45
CA SER A 26 7.01 8.72 -1.10
C SER A 26 8.17 9.42 -0.39
N ILE A 27 9.32 9.56 -1.04
CA ILE A 27 10.50 10.20 -0.42
C ILE A 27 10.35 11.72 -0.25
N CYS A 28 9.54 12.38 -1.09
CA CYS A 28 9.27 13.81 -0.97
C CYS A 28 8.03 14.15 -0.12
N SER A 29 7.26 13.15 0.33
CA SER A 29 6.06 13.40 1.13
C SER A 29 6.36 13.91 2.54
N GLU A 30 5.49 14.78 3.03
CA GLU A 30 5.53 15.35 4.38
C GLU A 30 4.33 14.87 5.20
N GLY A 31 4.41 15.05 6.53
CA GLY A 31 3.34 14.67 7.45
C GLY A 31 3.37 13.20 7.89
N ILE A 32 2.63 12.90 8.95
CA ILE A 32 2.64 11.58 9.62
C ILE A 32 1.35 10.79 9.39
N ASN A 33 0.49 11.26 8.47
CA ASN A 33 -0.78 10.63 8.16
C ASN A 33 -0.67 9.84 6.85
N PRO A 34 -0.57 8.50 6.90
CA PRO A 34 -0.35 7.70 5.68
C PRO A 34 -1.58 7.69 4.75
N PHE A 35 -2.78 8.02 5.24
CA PHE A 35 -3.97 8.09 4.40
C PHE A 35 -3.93 9.32 3.47
N VAL A 36 -3.46 10.45 4.00
CA VAL A 36 -3.24 11.68 3.22
C VAL A 36 -2.20 11.42 2.14
N ILE A 37 -1.03 10.89 2.53
CA ILE A 37 0.06 10.58 1.59
C ILE A 37 -0.42 9.59 0.50
N ALA A 38 -1.12 8.52 0.88
CA ALA A 38 -1.65 7.56 -0.08
C ALA A 38 -2.63 8.20 -1.06
N ASN A 39 -3.52 9.07 -0.57
CA ASN A 39 -4.49 9.75 -1.43
C ASN A 39 -3.80 10.69 -2.43
N GLU A 40 -2.83 11.48 -1.97
CA GLU A 40 -2.04 12.35 -2.86
C GLU A 40 -1.33 11.56 -3.95
N ILE A 41 -0.72 10.44 -3.60
CA ILE A 41 -0.07 9.54 -4.57
C ILE A 41 -1.08 9.03 -5.59
N ILE A 42 -2.21 8.48 -5.15
CA ILE A 42 -3.25 7.96 -6.05
C ILE A 42 -3.76 9.05 -7.00
N ASP A 43 -4.03 10.24 -6.48
CA ASP A 43 -4.60 11.35 -7.26
C ASP A 43 -3.61 11.88 -8.32
N LYS A 44 -2.31 11.98 -7.99
CA LYS A 44 -1.29 12.48 -8.93
C LYS A 44 -0.85 11.44 -9.96
N THR A 45 -0.78 10.15 -9.57
CA THR A 45 -0.32 9.07 -10.46
C THR A 45 -1.40 8.56 -11.42
N LYS A 46 -2.69 8.88 -11.17
CA LYS A 46 -3.84 8.48 -12.01
C LYS A 46 -3.91 6.96 -12.26
N LEU A 47 -3.71 6.17 -11.21
CA LEU A 47 -3.74 4.71 -11.28
C LEU A 47 -5.06 4.17 -11.86
N PRO A 48 -5.03 2.99 -12.52
CA PRO A 48 -6.25 2.27 -12.85
C PRO A 48 -7.04 1.97 -11.57
N MET A 49 -8.36 1.74 -11.68
CA MET A 49 -9.18 1.44 -10.48
C MET A 49 -8.79 0.17 -9.75
N LEU A 50 -8.27 -0.80 -10.50
CA LEU A 50 -7.80 -2.09 -10.02
C LEU A 50 -6.40 -2.28 -10.60
N GLY A 51 -5.42 -2.52 -9.73
CA GLY A 51 -4.02 -2.60 -10.14
C GLY A 51 -3.12 -2.86 -8.94
N CYS A 52 -2.01 -3.57 -9.16
CA CYS A 52 -1.05 -3.89 -8.10
C CYS A 52 -0.23 -2.67 -7.66
N GLU A 53 -0.24 -1.59 -8.43
CA GLU A 53 0.39 -0.31 -8.13
C GLU A 53 -0.13 0.28 -6.81
N HIS A 54 -1.39 0.00 -6.45
CA HIS A 54 -1.95 0.37 -5.14
C HIS A 54 -1.20 -0.25 -3.96
N ALA A 55 -0.59 -1.42 -4.13
CA ALA A 55 0.27 -2.02 -3.11
C ALA A 55 1.54 -1.18 -2.92
N TRP A 56 2.10 -0.63 -3.99
CA TRP A 56 3.26 0.28 -3.91
C TRP A 56 2.88 1.57 -3.20
N VAL A 57 1.69 2.12 -3.50
CA VAL A 57 1.15 3.27 -2.75
C VAL A 57 1.03 2.96 -1.26
N ALA A 58 0.45 1.81 -0.88
CA ALA A 58 0.28 1.44 0.51
C ALA A 58 1.63 1.34 1.26
N ALA A 59 2.63 0.69 0.64
CA ALA A 59 3.96 0.60 1.22
C ALA A 59 4.63 1.98 1.34
N GLY A 60 4.64 2.76 0.25
CA GLY A 60 5.28 4.07 0.17
C GLY A 60 4.69 5.07 1.16
N ALA A 61 3.35 5.15 1.23
CA ALA A 61 2.66 6.04 2.15
C ALA A 61 2.90 5.68 3.62
N LEU A 62 2.88 4.38 3.96
CA LEU A 62 3.11 3.93 5.33
C LEU A 62 4.54 4.24 5.78
N ILE A 63 5.55 3.84 4.99
CA ILE A 63 6.94 4.01 5.41
C ILE A 63 7.36 5.48 5.44
N ALA A 64 6.81 6.31 4.54
CA ALA A 64 7.04 7.75 4.55
C ALA A 64 6.42 8.42 5.79
N ALA A 65 5.18 8.06 6.16
CA ALA A 65 4.57 8.56 7.38
C ALA A 65 5.38 8.20 8.64
N ILE A 66 5.88 6.96 8.72
CA ILE A 66 6.74 6.50 9.83
C ILE A 66 8.06 7.27 9.85
N ARG A 67 8.70 7.48 8.68
CA ARG A 67 9.93 8.28 8.57
C ARG A 67 9.71 9.71 9.08
N ASN A 68 8.58 10.31 8.71
CA ASN A 68 8.23 11.68 9.04
C ASN A 68 7.87 11.86 10.53
N GLU A 69 7.48 10.78 11.21
CA GLU A 69 7.17 10.76 12.64
C GLU A 69 8.43 10.82 13.52
N LYS A 70 9.58 10.38 12.99
CA LYS A 70 10.94 10.54 13.54
C LYS A 70 11.28 9.70 14.79
N THR A 71 10.38 8.84 15.29
CA THR A 71 10.75 7.88 16.36
C THR A 71 11.80 6.88 15.89
N ILE A 72 11.75 6.49 14.62
CA ILE A 72 12.74 5.60 13.98
C ILE A 72 13.38 6.33 12.80
N ARG A 73 14.70 6.21 12.66
CA ARG A 73 15.42 6.69 11.47
C ARG A 73 15.16 5.74 10.30
N ILE A 74 14.62 6.28 9.22
CA ILE A 74 14.37 5.59 7.95
C ILE A 74 15.04 6.40 6.84
N THR A 75 15.82 5.75 5.97
CA THR A 75 16.45 6.40 4.81
C THR A 75 15.63 6.22 3.54
N ASP A 76 15.99 6.94 2.48
CA ASP A 76 15.34 6.78 1.18
C ASP A 76 15.61 5.38 0.59
N GLU A 77 16.76 4.77 0.91
CA GLU A 77 17.07 3.39 0.55
C GLU A 77 16.14 2.38 1.24
N ASP A 78 15.75 2.61 2.49
CA ASP A 78 14.78 1.76 3.20
C ASP A 78 13.40 1.82 2.51
N ILE A 79 12.98 3.02 2.09
CA ILE A 79 11.75 3.22 1.30
C ILE A 79 11.84 2.47 -0.02
N LYS A 80 12.95 2.62 -0.73
CA LYS A 80 13.19 1.94 -2.01
C LYS A 80 13.17 0.42 -1.86
N GLU A 81 13.81 -0.10 -0.81
CA GLU A 81 13.83 -1.54 -0.52
C GLU A 81 12.43 -2.07 -0.21
N ALA A 82 11.64 -1.33 0.58
CA ALA A 82 10.26 -1.72 0.88
C ALA A 82 9.39 -1.78 -0.39
N LEU A 83 9.52 -0.78 -1.27
CA LEU A 83 8.81 -0.77 -2.55
C LEU A 83 9.27 -1.88 -3.49
N ASN A 84 10.58 -2.17 -3.57
CA ASN A 84 11.13 -3.23 -4.41
C ASN A 84 10.66 -4.63 -3.97
N ARG A 85 10.65 -4.90 -2.66
CA ARG A 85 10.09 -6.15 -2.11
C ARG A 85 8.59 -6.26 -2.41
N THR A 86 7.86 -5.15 -2.28
CA THR A 86 6.44 -5.09 -2.63
C THR A 86 6.22 -5.41 -4.11
N LYS A 87 6.97 -4.78 -5.02
CA LYS A 87 6.90 -5.02 -6.47
C LYS A 87 7.09 -6.48 -6.86
N LYS A 88 7.95 -7.21 -6.14
CA LYS A 88 8.18 -8.65 -6.37
C LYS A 88 7.02 -9.56 -5.96
N GLN A 89 6.13 -9.11 -5.07
CA GLN A 89 5.05 -9.95 -4.50
C GLN A 89 3.64 -9.46 -4.84
N ALA A 90 3.47 -8.18 -5.17
CA ALA A 90 2.22 -7.60 -5.60
C ALA A 90 1.97 -7.92 -7.08
N ILE A 91 1.53 -9.15 -7.36
CA ILE A 91 1.22 -9.63 -8.70
C ILE A 91 -0.28 -9.48 -8.98
N GLY A 92 -0.63 -9.00 -10.17
CA GLY A 92 -2.01 -8.75 -10.58
C GLY A 92 -2.91 -9.99 -10.42
N ALA A 93 -4.15 -9.78 -9.99
CA ALA A 93 -5.18 -10.81 -9.78
C ALA A 93 -4.90 -11.88 -8.69
N TYR A 94 -3.73 -11.91 -8.05
CA TYR A 94 -3.37 -12.97 -7.09
C TYR A 94 -4.31 -13.04 -5.88
N CYS A 95 -4.94 -11.94 -5.47
CA CYS A 95 -5.95 -11.97 -4.40
C CYS A 95 -7.10 -12.94 -4.70
N GLY A 96 -7.53 -13.05 -5.96
CA GLY A 96 -8.59 -13.97 -6.38
C GLY A 96 -8.09 -15.38 -6.70
N LEU A 97 -6.80 -15.54 -7.00
CA LEU A 97 -6.20 -16.82 -7.39
C LEU A 97 -5.65 -17.61 -6.20
N THR A 98 -5.09 -16.91 -5.20
CA THR A 98 -4.40 -17.54 -4.06
C THR A 98 -4.89 -17.03 -2.70
N GLY A 99 -5.83 -16.08 -2.68
CA GLY A 99 -6.37 -15.51 -1.44
C GLY A 99 -5.47 -14.46 -0.78
N ILE A 100 -4.32 -14.12 -1.37
CA ILE A 100 -3.39 -13.12 -0.82
C ILE A 100 -3.37 -11.89 -1.73
N CYS A 101 -3.87 -10.77 -1.20
CA CYS A 101 -3.78 -9.47 -1.88
C CYS A 101 -2.37 -8.90 -1.79
N GLY A 102 -1.87 -8.28 -2.86
CA GLY A 102 -0.55 -7.63 -2.91
C GLY A 102 -0.34 -6.51 -1.89
N ILE A 103 -1.41 -5.96 -1.31
CA ILE A 103 -1.30 -4.98 -0.21
C ILE A 103 -0.83 -5.64 1.10
N ALA A 104 -1.14 -6.92 1.33
CA ALA A 104 -0.66 -7.64 2.52
C ALA A 104 0.88 -7.74 2.56
N PRO A 105 1.59 -8.23 1.51
CA PRO A 105 3.03 -8.19 1.50
C PRO A 105 3.60 -6.77 1.38
N ALA A 106 2.83 -5.77 0.93
CA ALA A 106 3.26 -4.37 0.98
C ALA A 106 3.47 -3.89 2.43
N ILE A 107 2.47 -4.10 3.30
CA ILE A 107 2.60 -3.78 4.73
C ILE A 107 3.70 -4.63 5.37
N GLY A 108 3.74 -5.93 5.06
CA GLY A 108 4.77 -6.83 5.55
C GLY A 108 6.18 -6.38 5.17
N SER A 109 6.36 -5.84 3.97
CA SER A 109 7.64 -5.31 3.51
C SER A 109 8.09 -4.12 4.33
N VAL A 110 7.20 -3.18 4.65
CA VAL A 110 7.52 -2.01 5.48
C VAL A 110 7.97 -2.44 6.87
N TYR A 111 7.17 -3.29 7.54
CA TYR A 111 7.53 -3.82 8.87
C TYR A 111 8.82 -4.63 8.83
N SER A 112 9.03 -5.44 7.79
CA SER A 112 10.23 -6.26 7.64
C SER A 112 11.48 -5.40 7.50
N VAL A 113 11.43 -4.30 6.73
CA VAL A 113 12.56 -3.38 6.58
C VAL A 113 12.86 -2.70 7.92
N ILE A 114 11.85 -2.13 8.57
CA ILE A 114 12.03 -1.36 9.81
C ILE A 114 12.49 -2.25 10.98
N LEU A 115 11.85 -3.41 11.17
CA LEU A 115 12.23 -4.36 12.23
C LEU A 115 13.51 -5.12 11.87
N GLY A 116 13.95 -5.09 10.61
CA GLY A 116 15.06 -5.91 10.12
C GLY A 116 14.73 -7.40 10.15
N ALA A 117 13.49 -7.79 9.87
CA ALA A 117 13.07 -9.19 9.80
C ALA A 117 13.77 -9.92 8.65
N ALA A 118 14.26 -11.13 8.91
CA ALA A 118 14.96 -11.96 7.95
C ALA A 118 14.97 -13.41 8.44
N CYS A 119 15.17 -14.38 7.56
CA CYS A 119 15.60 -15.71 8.00
C CYS A 119 17.04 -15.59 8.53
N PRO A 120 17.38 -16.06 9.75
CA PRO A 120 16.62 -16.92 10.66
C PRO A 120 16.05 -16.21 11.90
N LYS A 121 15.84 -14.89 11.86
CA LYS A 121 15.38 -14.12 13.02
C LYS A 121 13.99 -14.55 13.48
N ASP A 122 13.80 -14.58 14.79
CA ASP A 122 12.57 -15.03 15.44
C ASP A 122 11.59 -13.87 15.65
N THR A 123 11.86 -12.99 16.61
CA THR A 123 10.90 -11.97 17.07
C THR A 123 10.52 -10.96 15.97
N GLU A 124 11.49 -10.49 15.18
CA GLU A 124 11.27 -9.53 14.10
C GLU A 124 10.38 -10.12 12.99
N THR A 125 10.65 -11.38 12.63
CA THR A 125 9.88 -12.13 11.62
C THR A 125 8.47 -12.42 12.13
N SER A 126 8.34 -12.89 13.37
CA SER A 126 7.06 -13.17 14.01
C SER A 126 6.17 -11.93 14.09
N LYS A 127 6.70 -10.79 14.55
CA LYS A 127 5.97 -9.50 14.59
C LYS A 127 5.51 -9.07 13.20
N THR A 128 6.39 -9.15 12.20
CA THR A 128 6.06 -8.82 10.81
C THR A 128 4.90 -9.69 10.30
N MET A 129 5.01 -11.00 10.46
CA MET A 129 3.97 -11.94 10.03
C MET A 129 2.66 -11.75 10.78
N PHE A 130 2.72 -11.42 12.08
CA PHE A 130 1.55 -11.11 12.88
C PHE A 130 0.79 -9.89 12.35
N VAL A 131 1.48 -8.78 12.08
CA VAL A 131 0.85 -7.59 11.48
C VAL A 131 0.21 -7.93 10.13
N VAL A 132 0.92 -8.66 9.27
CA VAL A 132 0.39 -9.10 7.96
C VAL A 132 -0.87 -9.96 8.13
N SER A 133 -0.90 -10.87 9.12
CA SER A 133 -2.08 -11.69 9.39
C SER A 133 -3.31 -10.85 9.71
N LYS A 134 -3.12 -9.74 10.43
CA LYS A 134 -4.19 -8.79 10.80
C LYS A 134 -4.64 -7.96 9.62
N VAL A 135 -3.71 -7.54 8.76
CA VAL A 135 -4.05 -6.88 7.50
C VAL A 135 -4.88 -7.79 6.61
N ILE A 136 -4.52 -9.06 6.48
CA ILE A 136 -5.29 -10.04 5.70
C ILE A 136 -6.69 -10.23 6.31
N GLU A 137 -6.77 -10.37 7.63
CA GLU A 137 -8.03 -10.48 8.36
C GLU A 137 -8.97 -9.30 8.03
N ASP A 138 -8.47 -8.07 8.11
CA ASP A 138 -9.29 -6.87 7.90
C ASP A 138 -9.63 -6.64 6.41
N ILE A 139 -8.69 -6.90 5.48
CA ILE A 139 -8.95 -6.87 4.03
C ILE A 139 -10.01 -7.90 3.63
N SER A 140 -10.00 -9.10 4.23
CA SER A 140 -10.95 -10.17 3.88
C SER A 140 -12.41 -9.76 4.12
N LYS A 141 -12.67 -8.97 5.17
CA LYS A 141 -13.99 -8.40 5.50
C LYS A 141 -14.45 -7.36 4.45
N GLN A 142 -13.50 -6.85 3.68
CA GLN A 142 -13.71 -5.86 2.63
C GLN A 142 -13.82 -6.48 1.23
N ALA A 143 -13.76 -7.81 1.10
CA ALA A 143 -13.78 -8.49 -0.19
C ALA A 143 -15.17 -8.43 -0.87
N GLY A 144 -15.21 -8.01 -2.14
CA GLY A 144 -16.34 -8.21 -3.04
C GLY A 144 -17.41 -7.10 -3.09
N PRO A 145 -17.70 -6.51 -4.27
CA PRO A 145 -16.79 -6.46 -5.42
C PRO A 145 -15.44 -5.83 -5.01
N CYS A 146 -14.34 -6.33 -5.57
CA CYS A 146 -12.98 -5.95 -5.15
C CYS A 146 -12.71 -4.47 -5.40
N CYS A 147 -12.02 -3.81 -4.45
CA CYS A 147 -11.59 -2.43 -4.57
C CYS A 147 -10.19 -2.28 -3.96
N CYS A 148 -9.17 -2.12 -4.81
CA CYS A 148 -7.79 -1.94 -4.38
C CYS A 148 -7.63 -0.69 -3.50
N LYS A 149 -8.30 0.42 -3.84
CA LYS A 149 -8.29 1.66 -3.04
C LYS A 149 -8.84 1.45 -1.63
N ASN A 150 -9.96 0.72 -1.49
CA ASN A 150 -10.51 0.35 -0.17
C ASN A 150 -9.51 -0.49 0.63
N PHE A 151 -8.86 -1.47 -0.01
CA PHE A 151 -7.86 -2.31 0.64
C PHE A 151 -6.64 -1.52 1.11
N VAL A 152 -6.20 -0.48 0.37
CA VAL A 152 -5.11 0.40 0.81
C VAL A 152 -5.46 1.05 2.14
N TYR A 153 -6.59 1.74 2.22
CA TYR A 153 -6.96 2.43 3.45
C TYR A 153 -7.24 1.47 4.62
N THR A 154 -7.87 0.32 4.37
CA THR A 154 -8.06 -0.71 5.40
C THR A 154 -6.71 -1.23 5.92
N ALA A 155 -5.75 -1.51 5.03
CA ALA A 155 -4.44 -1.99 5.44
C ALA A 155 -3.64 -0.94 6.21
N LEU A 156 -3.71 0.33 5.80
CA LEU A 156 -3.06 1.44 6.50
C LEU A 156 -3.64 1.64 7.90
N GLU A 157 -4.96 1.55 8.07
CA GLU A 157 -5.61 1.61 9.39
C GLU A 157 -5.10 0.50 10.31
N THR A 158 -5.07 -0.75 9.81
CA THR A 158 -4.54 -1.88 10.58
C THR A 158 -3.06 -1.70 10.89
N ALA A 159 -2.24 -1.23 9.94
CA ALA A 159 -0.83 -0.98 10.16
C ALA A 159 -0.59 0.12 11.21
N CYS A 160 -1.31 1.25 11.13
CA CYS A 160 -1.16 2.34 12.10
C CYS A 160 -1.40 1.87 13.54
N ARG A 161 -2.40 1.00 13.76
CA ARG A 161 -2.68 0.39 15.07
C ARG A 161 -1.48 -0.38 15.63
N TYR A 162 -0.72 -1.07 14.79
CA TYR A 162 0.46 -1.84 15.20
C TYR A 162 1.77 -1.05 15.14
N SER A 163 1.78 0.17 14.58
CA SER A 163 2.95 1.05 14.58
C SER A 163 3.33 1.42 16.02
N GLN A 164 2.35 1.82 16.82
CA GLN A 164 2.61 2.17 18.22
C GLN A 164 3.15 0.96 19.02
N GLU A 165 2.55 -0.22 18.84
CA GLU A 165 2.91 -1.43 19.58
C GLU A 165 4.32 -1.96 19.24
N TYR A 166 4.70 -1.97 17.96
CA TYR A 166 5.96 -2.60 17.53
C TYR A 166 7.07 -1.65 17.15
N LEU A 167 6.75 -0.41 16.81
CA LEU A 167 7.69 0.60 16.33
C LEU A 167 7.82 1.77 17.32
N GLY A 168 6.91 1.90 18.29
CA GLY A 168 6.92 2.97 19.29
C GLY A 168 6.41 4.33 18.79
N GLY A 169 6.28 4.52 17.47
CA GLY A 169 5.78 5.75 16.85
C GLY A 169 4.26 5.78 16.67
N THR A 170 3.65 6.93 16.91
CA THR A 170 2.19 7.14 16.75
C THR A 170 1.91 7.91 15.47
N LEU A 171 1.21 7.27 14.54
CA LEU A 171 0.80 7.91 13.28
C LEU A 171 -0.56 8.59 13.42
N ASP A 172 -0.74 9.67 12.66
CA ASP A 172 -2.04 10.32 12.55
C ASP A 172 -2.97 9.48 11.66
N THR A 173 -4.16 9.20 12.18
CA THR A 173 -5.21 8.45 11.47
C THR A 173 -6.47 9.30 11.26
N SER A 174 -6.42 10.59 11.62
CA SER A 174 -7.52 11.53 11.41
C SER A 174 -7.63 11.89 9.94
N TYR A 175 -8.35 11.07 9.17
CA TYR A 175 -8.62 11.35 7.76
C TYR A 175 -10.02 10.90 7.36
N ASN A 176 -10.89 11.88 7.08
CA ASN A 176 -12.25 11.65 6.62
C ASN A 176 -12.27 11.59 5.08
N TYR A 177 -11.78 10.49 4.54
CA TYR A 177 -11.79 10.26 3.09
C TYR A 177 -13.20 9.94 2.58
N THR A 178 -13.60 10.62 1.51
CA THR A 178 -14.81 10.30 0.74
C THR A 178 -14.44 9.92 -0.69
N CYS A 179 -14.87 8.74 -1.13
CA CYS A 179 -14.51 8.18 -2.43
C CYS A 179 -15.33 8.78 -3.57
N MET A 180 -14.63 9.40 -4.52
CA MET A 180 -15.20 9.96 -5.73
C MET A 180 -15.18 8.99 -6.93
N ASP A 181 -14.54 7.84 -6.77
CA ASP A 181 -14.24 6.89 -7.86
C ASP A 181 -15.26 5.76 -8.02
N SER A 182 -16.37 5.78 -7.27
CA SER A 182 -17.35 4.68 -7.24
C SER A 182 -17.90 4.32 -8.62
N HIS A 183 -18.05 5.32 -9.51
CA HIS A 183 -18.53 5.18 -10.88
C HIS A 183 -17.52 4.56 -11.85
N ARG A 184 -16.23 4.50 -11.50
CA ARG A 184 -15.16 3.99 -12.35
C ARG A 184 -14.95 2.47 -12.22
N HIS A 185 -15.67 1.81 -11.31
CA HIS A 185 -15.48 0.38 -11.03
C HIS A 185 -15.88 -0.51 -12.22
N PRO A 186 -14.97 -1.36 -12.76
CA PRO A 186 -15.27 -2.19 -13.93
C PRO A 186 -16.18 -3.39 -13.64
N HIS A 187 -16.27 -3.83 -12.37
CA HIS A 187 -17.01 -5.02 -11.95
C HIS A 187 -18.01 -4.73 -10.82
N GLY A 188 -18.44 -3.46 -10.72
CA GLY A 188 -19.34 -2.99 -9.66
C GLY A 188 -18.62 -2.46 -8.42
N CYS A 189 -19.30 -1.57 -7.70
CA CYS A 189 -18.84 -0.96 -6.46
C CYS A 189 -19.60 -1.56 -5.26
N ARG A 190 -18.97 -1.60 -4.09
CA ARG A 190 -19.58 -2.01 -2.82
C ARG A 190 -20.63 -1.04 -2.31
N LYS A 191 -20.64 0.19 -2.83
CA LYS A 191 -21.56 1.28 -2.43
C LYS A 191 -21.66 1.40 -0.91
N GLU A 192 -22.86 1.32 -0.35
CA GLU A 192 -23.17 1.54 1.07
C GLU A 192 -22.45 0.54 2.00
N LYS A 193 -21.90 -0.57 1.47
CA LYS A 193 -21.05 -1.51 2.22
C LYS A 193 -19.59 -1.07 2.34
N CYS A 194 -19.20 0.04 1.71
CA CYS A 194 -17.87 0.63 1.80
C CYS A 194 -17.94 1.87 2.67
N ARG A 195 -17.12 1.93 3.73
CA ARG A 195 -17.06 3.09 4.65
C ARG A 195 -16.66 4.41 3.99
N TYR A 196 -16.06 4.34 2.79
CA TYR A 196 -15.62 5.50 2.03
C TYR A 196 -16.62 5.91 0.94
N TYR A 197 -17.76 5.22 0.80
CA TYR A 197 -18.70 5.53 -0.27
C TYR A 197 -19.36 6.89 -0.05
N ASN A 198 -19.32 7.73 -1.08
CA ASN A 198 -20.07 8.98 -1.11
C ASN A 198 -21.54 8.67 -1.40
N ILE A 199 -22.44 9.12 -0.50
CA ILE A 199 -23.89 8.93 -0.58
C ILE A 199 -24.47 9.93 -1.59
#